data_AF-A0A969YHF3-F1
#
_entry.id   AF-A0A969YHF3-F1
#
_cell.length_a   1.000
_cell.length_b   1.000
_cell.length_c   1.000
_cell.angle_alpha   90.00
_cell.angle_beta   90.00
_cell.angle_gamma   90.00
#
_symmetry.space_group_name_H-M   'P 1'
#
loop_
_entity.id
_entity.type
_entity.pdbx_description
1 polymer ?
#
loop_
_entity_poly.entity_id
_entity_poly.type
_entity_poly.pdbx_seq_one_letter_code
_entity_poly.pdbx_strand_id
1 'polypeptide(L)'
;MRTGKKRNPSFRTGVQIGVFALVMILALVKWLKDIGVTIPLLPEISLHAICPFGGVVTVYELLATGSFLPKLHSAAFILMALGLVVALFFGPLFCGYACPLGSYQEWIGKLGRKLFPKRYGKLIPPGLDRALRYLRYVVLAMVVYQTAVIGKLVFQEVDPYYALFNFMTGEVALSAFAVLFGVTVLSLFVERPWCKYFCPYGALLGLFNLIRIFPVRRKASTCIHCKKCDKACPMQIEVSTSGAVRDHQCISCYRCVSGNACPVDDTVTISSVKEAETHEA
;
A
#
# COMPACT_ATOMS: atom_id res chain seq x y z
N MET A 1 -7.08 -34.59 -8.94
CA MET A 1 -6.80 -33.17 -8.59
C MET A 1 -7.79 -32.73 -7.52
N ARG A 2 -7.39 -32.68 -6.24
CA ARG A 2 -8.25 -32.13 -5.17
C ARG A 2 -8.33 -30.62 -5.38
N THR A 3 -9.52 -30.12 -5.72
CA THR A 3 -9.80 -28.69 -5.80
C THR A 3 -9.94 -28.15 -4.38
N GLY A 4 -8.87 -27.53 -3.87
CA GLY A 4 -8.85 -26.88 -2.56
C GLY A 4 -9.99 -25.89 -2.37
N LYS A 5 -10.53 -25.86 -1.15
CA LYS A 5 -11.61 -24.98 -0.70
C LYS A 5 -11.21 -23.51 -0.97
N LYS A 6 -11.89 -22.85 -1.92
CA LYS A 6 -11.65 -21.43 -2.23
C LYS A 6 -11.82 -20.59 -0.96
N ARG A 7 -10.76 -19.92 -0.51
CA ARG A 7 -10.85 -18.90 0.54
C ARG A 7 -11.66 -17.73 0.01
N ASN A 8 -12.55 -17.20 0.85
CA ASN A 8 -13.55 -16.23 0.44
C ASN A 8 -12.87 -14.87 0.11
N PRO A 9 -12.80 -14.43 -1.17
CA PRO A 9 -12.19 -13.16 -1.55
C PRO A 9 -12.95 -11.93 -1.00
N SER A 10 -14.10 -12.17 -0.37
CA SER A 10 -14.98 -11.19 0.24
C SER A 10 -14.34 -10.42 1.41
N PHE A 11 -13.51 -11.07 2.25
CA PHE A 11 -13.00 -10.41 3.48
C PHE A 11 -12.14 -9.18 3.19
N ARG A 12 -11.14 -9.32 2.31
CA ARG A 12 -10.24 -8.20 1.95
C ARG A 12 -11.01 -7.05 1.32
N THR A 13 -11.92 -7.36 0.41
CA THR A 13 -12.74 -6.34 -0.27
C THR A 13 -13.66 -5.63 0.74
N GLY A 14 -14.23 -6.37 1.69
CA GLY A 14 -15.02 -5.80 2.80
C GLY A 14 -14.21 -4.83 3.65
N VAL A 15 -12.98 -5.19 4.06
CA VAL A 15 -12.08 -4.29 4.79
C VAL A 15 -11.75 -3.05 3.97
N GLN A 16 -11.42 -3.21 2.69
CA GLN A 16 -11.10 -2.08 1.80
C GLN A 16 -12.28 -1.09 1.68
N ILE A 17 -13.51 -1.60 1.49
CA ILE A 17 -14.72 -0.76 1.39
C ILE A 17 -15.01 -0.11 2.74
N GLY A 18 -14.96 -0.85 3.83
CA GLY A 18 -15.25 -0.33 5.18
C GLY A 18 -14.28 0.79 5.58
N VAL A 19 -12.98 0.59 5.38
CA VAL A 19 -11.98 1.64 5.67
C VAL A 19 -12.15 2.82 4.74
N PHE A 20 -12.35 2.60 3.43
CA PHE A 20 -12.56 3.72 2.50
C PHE A 20 -13.80 4.55 2.86
N ALA A 21 -14.92 3.90 3.19
CA ALA A 21 -16.14 4.57 3.64
C ALA A 21 -15.92 5.36 4.93
N LEU A 22 -15.21 4.79 5.91
CA LEU A 22 -14.87 5.48 7.15
C LEU A 22 -14.07 6.77 6.88
N VAL A 23 -13.03 6.69 6.04
CA VAL A 23 -12.20 7.87 5.72
C VAL A 23 -12.99 8.93 4.94
N MET A 24 -13.85 8.50 4.02
CA MET A 24 -14.74 9.42 3.29
C MET A 24 -15.74 10.11 4.22
N ILE A 25 -16.29 9.41 5.22
CA ILE A 25 -17.18 10.02 6.22
C ILE A 25 -16.43 11.05 7.05
N LEU A 26 -15.21 10.74 7.49
CA LEU A 26 -14.37 11.69 8.25
C LEU A 26 -14.02 12.94 7.42
N ALA A 27 -13.69 12.75 6.13
CA ALA A 27 -13.47 13.85 5.20
C ALA A 27 -14.72 14.73 5.01
N LEU A 28 -15.89 14.10 4.84
CA LEU A 28 -17.16 14.81 4.71
C LEU A 28 -17.50 15.61 5.97
N VAL A 29 -17.29 15.03 7.16
CA VAL A 29 -17.53 15.70 8.44
C VAL A 29 -16.60 16.89 8.64
N LYS A 30 -15.32 16.77 8.26
CA LYS A 30 -14.39 17.91 8.25
C LYS A 30 -14.89 19.01 7.33
N TRP A 31 -15.29 18.68 6.09
CA TRP A 31 -15.84 19.66 5.16
C TRP A 31 -17.12 20.34 5.68
N LEU A 32 -18.04 19.58 6.29
CA LEU A 32 -19.25 20.13 6.93
C LEU A 32 -18.91 21.13 8.04
N LYS A 33 -17.87 20.85 8.83
CA LYS A 33 -17.37 21.79 9.85
C LYS A 33 -16.76 23.05 9.22
N ASP A 34 -16.00 22.91 8.13
CA ASP A 34 -15.38 24.03 7.42
C ASP A 34 -16.44 25.00 6.84
N ILE A 35 -17.64 24.51 6.49
CA ILE A 35 -18.80 25.33 6.07
C ILE A 35 -19.70 25.79 7.23
N GLY A 36 -19.30 25.57 8.49
CA GLY A 36 -20.01 26.06 9.68
C GLY A 36 -21.07 25.11 10.28
N VAL A 37 -21.18 23.88 9.79
CA VAL A 37 -22.10 22.86 10.33
C VAL A 37 -21.35 21.97 11.33
N THR A 38 -21.47 22.28 12.63
CA THR A 38 -20.81 21.50 13.69
C THR A 38 -21.65 20.27 14.09
N ILE A 39 -21.12 19.07 13.86
CA ILE A 39 -21.68 17.82 14.38
C ILE A 39 -20.90 17.45 15.65
N PRO A 40 -21.51 17.50 16.86
CA PRO A 40 -20.79 17.33 18.14
C PRO A 40 -20.32 15.89 18.42
N LEU A 41 -20.57 14.92 17.52
CA LEU A 41 -20.43 13.50 17.81
C LEU A 41 -19.14 12.83 17.29
N LEU A 42 -18.23 13.56 16.63
CA LEU A 42 -17.04 12.95 16.03
C LEU A 42 -15.74 13.63 16.51
N PRO A 43 -14.80 12.86 17.08
CA PRO A 43 -13.51 13.39 17.50
C PRO A 43 -12.72 13.92 16.30
N GLU A 44 -11.87 14.93 16.54
CA GLU A 44 -11.00 15.56 15.54
C GLU A 44 -9.89 14.60 15.06
N ILE A 45 -10.27 13.54 14.34
CA ILE A 45 -9.31 12.65 13.72
C ILE A 45 -8.81 13.36 12.47
N SER A 46 -7.69 14.04 12.61
CA SER A 46 -6.92 14.56 11.48
C SER A 46 -6.70 13.43 10.47
N LEU A 47 -6.94 13.67 9.18
CA LEU A 47 -6.72 12.66 8.11
C LEU A 47 -5.27 12.12 8.11
N HIS A 48 -4.33 12.89 8.65
CA HIS A 48 -2.94 12.48 8.92
C HIS A 48 -2.79 11.34 9.94
N ALA A 49 -3.77 11.12 10.82
CA ALA A 49 -3.79 9.96 11.72
C ALA A 49 -4.05 8.66 10.95
N ILE A 50 -4.67 8.73 9.77
CA ILE A 50 -5.04 7.54 8.99
C ILE A 50 -3.93 7.15 8.01
N CYS A 51 -3.11 8.12 7.58
CA CYS A 51 -1.88 7.86 6.85
C CYS A 51 -0.68 7.82 7.84
N PRO A 52 -0.25 6.63 8.30
CA PRO A 52 0.88 6.47 9.24
C PRO A 52 2.23 7.04 8.76
N PHE A 53 2.32 7.53 7.51
CA PHE A 53 3.51 8.24 7.03
C PHE A 53 3.79 9.54 7.81
N GLY A 54 2.76 10.20 8.32
CA GLY A 54 2.93 11.43 9.12
C GLY A 54 3.84 11.22 10.34
N GLY A 55 3.82 10.02 10.95
CA GLY A 55 4.69 9.68 12.07
C GLY A 55 6.17 9.66 11.72
N VAL A 56 6.55 9.40 10.46
CA VAL A 56 7.97 9.33 10.05
C VAL A 56 8.61 10.71 10.13
N VAL A 57 7.86 11.71 9.69
CA VAL A 57 8.26 13.12 9.77
C VAL A 57 8.32 13.56 11.23
N THR A 58 7.32 13.19 12.05
CA THR A 58 7.34 13.49 13.49
C THR A 58 8.55 12.92 14.21
N VAL A 59 8.98 11.70 13.87
CA VAL A 59 10.18 11.08 14.46
C VAL A 59 11.44 11.81 14.05
N TYR A 60 11.58 12.19 12.78
CA TYR A 60 12.72 12.99 12.35
C TYR A 60 12.79 14.31 13.14
N GLU A 61 11.66 15.01 13.26
CA GLU A 61 11.62 16.30 13.93
C GLU A 61 11.89 16.20 15.44
N LEU A 62 11.41 15.14 16.09
CA LEU A 62 11.73 14.81 17.48
C LEU A 62 13.23 14.54 17.68
N LEU A 63 13.86 13.78 16.78
CA LEU A 63 15.29 13.45 16.84
C LEU A 63 16.18 14.65 16.48
N ALA A 64 15.73 15.53 15.58
CA ALA A 64 16.50 16.67 15.10
C ALA A 64 16.37 17.91 16.00
N THR A 65 15.19 18.18 16.56
CA THR A 65 14.91 19.42 17.31
C THR A 65 14.58 19.21 18.79
N GLY A 66 14.38 17.95 19.24
CA GLY A 66 14.01 17.65 20.62
C GLY A 66 12.59 18.12 21.02
N SER A 67 11.79 18.61 20.06
CA SER A 67 10.46 19.14 20.28
C SER A 67 9.39 18.34 19.54
N PHE A 68 8.25 18.07 20.18
CA PHE A 68 7.07 17.49 19.52
C PHE A 68 6.30 18.61 18.82
N LEU A 69 6.01 18.47 17.53
CA LEU A 69 5.10 19.41 16.88
C LEU A 69 3.70 19.28 17.49
N PRO A 70 3.11 20.37 18.03
CA PRO A 70 1.84 20.31 18.75
C PRO A 70 0.63 19.92 17.86
N LYS A 71 0.80 19.88 16.53
CA LYS A 71 -0.27 19.50 15.58
C LYS A 71 -0.31 18.00 15.23
N LEU A 72 0.68 17.21 15.63
CA LEU A 72 0.75 15.78 15.33
C LEU A 72 0.63 14.99 16.64
N HIS A 73 -0.62 14.66 16.99
CA HIS A 73 -0.99 13.81 18.12
C HIS A 73 -0.09 12.56 18.28
N SER A 74 0.10 12.15 19.53
CA SER A 74 0.65 10.85 19.96
C SER A 74 0.12 9.64 19.16
N ALA A 75 -1.11 9.73 18.66
CA ALA A 75 -1.75 8.71 17.84
C ALA A 75 -1.00 8.39 16.52
N ALA A 76 -0.46 9.40 15.81
CA ALA A 76 0.24 9.15 14.54
C ALA A 76 1.56 8.38 14.75
N PHE A 77 2.26 8.68 15.84
CA PHE A 77 3.47 7.97 16.24
C PHE A 77 3.16 6.52 16.65
N ILE A 78 2.13 6.31 17.47
CA ILE A 78 1.70 4.96 17.88
C ILE A 78 1.28 4.11 16.68
N LEU A 79 0.49 4.68 15.76
CA LEU A 79 0.05 3.98 14.55
C LEU A 79 1.21 3.67 13.60
N MET A 80 2.19 4.57 13.48
CA MET A 80 3.39 4.29 12.72
C MET A 80 4.22 3.17 13.36
N ALA A 81 4.49 3.25 14.68
CA ALA A 81 5.25 2.23 15.39
C ALA A 81 4.58 0.85 15.27
N LEU A 82 3.26 0.79 15.47
CA LEU A 82 2.49 -0.43 15.25
C LEU A 82 2.58 -0.90 13.79
N GLY A 83 2.47 0.02 12.83
CA GLY A 83 2.61 -0.28 11.40
C GLY A 83 3.98 -0.88 11.05
N LEU A 84 5.06 -0.37 11.65
CA LEU A 84 6.42 -0.88 11.47
C LEU A 84 6.59 -2.27 12.12
N VAL A 85 6.06 -2.46 13.32
CA VAL A 85 6.05 -3.77 13.99
C VAL A 85 5.31 -4.79 13.13
N VAL A 86 4.10 -4.47 12.68
CA VAL A 86 3.32 -5.34 11.78
C VAL A 86 4.07 -5.59 10.47
N ALA A 87 4.77 -4.59 9.93
CA ALA A 87 5.60 -4.74 8.74
C ALA A 87 6.81 -5.66 8.96
N LEU A 88 7.40 -5.66 10.14
CA LEU A 88 8.47 -6.58 10.50
C LEU A 88 7.97 -8.03 10.59
N PHE A 89 6.76 -8.27 11.07
CA PHE A 89 6.22 -9.63 11.14
C PHE A 89 5.72 -10.10 9.77
N PHE A 90 4.82 -9.36 9.14
CA PHE A 90 4.04 -9.81 7.98
C PHE A 90 4.33 -9.02 6.69
N GLY A 91 5.13 -7.96 6.76
CA GLY A 91 5.28 -6.99 5.67
C GLY A 91 4.13 -5.96 5.63
N PRO A 92 4.05 -5.14 4.58
CA PRO A 92 3.15 -3.97 4.48
C PRO A 92 1.64 -4.29 4.39
N LEU A 93 1.07 -4.97 5.39
CA LEU A 93 -0.34 -5.38 5.42
C LEU A 93 -1.31 -4.21 5.25
N PHE A 94 -0.98 -3.05 5.84
CA PHE A 94 -1.78 -1.84 5.68
C PHE A 94 -1.95 -1.46 4.21
N CYS A 95 -0.87 -1.47 3.41
CA CYS A 95 -0.91 -1.18 1.97
C CYS A 95 -1.77 -2.18 1.18
N GLY A 96 -1.81 -3.44 1.64
CA GLY A 96 -2.59 -4.51 1.02
C GLY A 96 -4.09 -4.48 1.33
N TYR A 97 -4.46 -4.12 2.56
CA TYR A 97 -5.82 -4.28 3.11
C TYR A 97 -6.55 -2.97 3.46
N ALA A 98 -5.86 -2.01 4.07
CA ALA A 98 -6.50 -0.84 4.69
C ALA A 98 -6.26 0.48 3.94
N CYS A 99 -5.17 0.61 3.19
CA CYS A 99 -4.80 1.86 2.51
C CYS A 99 -5.90 2.34 1.54
N PRO A 100 -6.58 3.46 1.80
CA PRO A 100 -7.70 3.93 0.99
C PRO A 100 -7.30 4.29 -0.45
N LEU A 101 -6.17 5.00 -0.62
CA LEU A 101 -5.63 5.34 -1.94
C LEU A 101 -5.20 4.08 -2.72
N GLY A 102 -4.70 3.05 -2.03
CA GLY A 102 -4.39 1.77 -2.64
C GLY A 102 -5.64 1.05 -3.13
N SER A 103 -6.71 1.04 -2.33
CA SER A 103 -8.01 0.48 -2.69
C SER A 103 -8.63 1.22 -3.87
N TYR A 104 -8.61 2.56 -3.86
CA TYR A 104 -9.05 3.40 -4.97
C TYR A 104 -8.35 3.03 -6.28
N GLN A 105 -7.03 2.98 -6.30
CA GLN A 105 -6.28 2.58 -7.50
C GLN A 105 -6.55 1.13 -7.92
N GLU A 106 -6.82 0.22 -6.99
CA GLU A 106 -7.21 -1.17 -7.32
C GLU A 106 -8.59 -1.23 -7.99
N TRP A 107 -9.54 -0.40 -7.55
CA TRP A 107 -10.87 -0.32 -8.18
C TRP A 107 -10.82 0.29 -9.57
N ILE A 108 -10.07 1.39 -9.74
CA ILE A 108 -9.81 1.97 -11.06
C ILE A 108 -9.06 0.98 -11.96
N GLY A 109 -8.11 0.22 -11.41
CA GLY A 109 -7.42 -0.85 -12.15
C GLY A 109 -8.34 -1.99 -12.60
N LYS A 110 -9.30 -2.40 -11.77
CA LYS A 110 -10.34 -3.36 -12.17
C LYS A 110 -11.19 -2.82 -13.33
N LEU A 111 -11.55 -1.54 -13.29
CA LEU A 111 -12.25 -0.87 -14.38
C LEU A 111 -11.40 -0.82 -15.65
N GLY A 112 -10.13 -0.40 -15.53
CA GLY A 112 -9.16 -0.36 -16.62
C GLY A 112 -8.92 -1.70 -17.29
N ARG A 113 -8.87 -2.79 -16.51
CA ARG A 113 -8.77 -4.17 -17.04
C ARG A 113 -9.99 -4.57 -17.86
N LYS A 114 -11.19 -4.06 -17.50
CA LYS A 114 -12.44 -4.31 -18.24
C LYS A 114 -12.52 -3.45 -19.51
N LEU A 115 -12.13 -2.18 -19.44
CA LEU A 115 -12.20 -1.23 -20.56
C LEU A 115 -11.07 -1.41 -21.58
N PHE A 116 -9.84 -1.69 -21.12
CA PHE A 116 -8.64 -1.76 -21.95
C PHE A 116 -7.85 -3.08 -21.78
N PRO A 117 -8.48 -4.26 -21.95
CA PRO A 117 -7.86 -5.56 -21.65
C PRO A 117 -6.57 -5.84 -22.44
N LYS A 118 -6.45 -5.32 -23.66
CA LYS A 118 -5.25 -5.51 -24.52
C LYS A 118 -4.05 -4.68 -24.06
N ARG A 119 -4.29 -3.51 -23.43
CA ARG A 119 -3.25 -2.55 -23.03
C ARG A 119 -2.91 -2.62 -21.54
N TYR A 120 -3.84 -3.08 -20.71
CA TYR A 120 -3.66 -3.17 -19.26
C TYR A 120 -2.43 -4.03 -18.90
N GLY A 121 -1.52 -3.47 -18.12
CA GLY A 121 -0.28 -4.12 -17.69
C GLY A 121 0.79 -4.28 -18.77
N LYS A 122 0.58 -3.77 -19.99
CA LYS A 122 1.54 -3.81 -21.11
C LYS A 122 2.08 -2.45 -21.55
N LEU A 123 1.54 -1.36 -21.00
CA LEU A 123 1.94 0.00 -21.35
C LEU A 123 3.42 0.28 -21.01
N ILE A 124 3.92 -0.30 -19.92
CA ILE A 124 5.28 -0.09 -19.43
C ILE A 124 6.08 -1.38 -19.68
N PRO A 125 7.21 -1.33 -20.42
CA PRO A 125 8.02 -2.50 -20.67
C PRO A 125 8.70 -2.99 -19.37
N PRO A 126 8.97 -4.30 -19.22
CA PRO A 126 9.48 -4.88 -17.96
C PRO A 126 10.78 -4.25 -17.43
N GLY A 127 11.68 -3.82 -18.32
CA GLY A 127 12.92 -3.16 -17.93
C GLY A 127 12.68 -1.79 -17.29
N LEU A 128 11.83 -0.96 -17.92
CA LEU A 128 11.44 0.34 -17.38
C LEU A 128 10.62 0.18 -16.08
N ASP A 129 9.73 -0.81 -16.04
CA ASP A 129 8.96 -1.15 -14.84
C ASP A 129 9.88 -1.42 -13.63
N ARG A 130 10.96 -2.17 -13.85
CA ARG A 130 11.94 -2.49 -12.80
C ARG A 130 12.70 -1.26 -12.32
N ALA A 131 13.07 -0.35 -13.22
CA ALA A 131 13.74 0.90 -12.86
C ALA A 131 12.80 1.84 -12.09
N LEU A 132 11.58 2.05 -12.60
CA LEU A 132 10.58 2.94 -11.99
C LEU A 132 10.17 2.50 -10.58
N ARG A 133 10.22 1.20 -10.26
CA ARG A 133 9.97 0.67 -8.90
C ARG A 133 10.92 1.24 -7.84
N TYR A 134 12.11 1.72 -8.22
CA TYR A 134 13.06 2.34 -7.28
C TYR A 134 12.83 3.84 -7.09
N LEU A 135 12.05 4.49 -7.96
CA LEU A 135 11.77 5.92 -7.89
C LEU A 135 11.11 6.32 -6.56
N ARG A 136 10.33 5.43 -5.95
CA ARG A 136 9.72 5.66 -4.63
C ARG A 136 10.74 5.86 -3.51
N TYR A 137 11.96 5.33 -3.64
CA TYR A 137 13.05 5.58 -2.69
C TYR A 137 13.69 6.94 -2.92
N VAL A 138 13.76 7.40 -4.17
CA VAL A 138 14.16 8.77 -4.49
C VAL A 138 13.16 9.74 -3.88
N VAL A 139 11.85 9.48 -4.03
CA VAL A 139 10.80 10.29 -3.38
C VAL A 139 10.94 10.23 -1.86
N LEU A 140 11.15 9.05 -1.26
CA LEU A 140 11.39 8.93 0.17
C LEU A 140 12.59 9.77 0.63
N ALA A 141 13.74 9.66 -0.05
CA ALA A 141 14.94 10.43 0.27
C ALA A 141 14.70 11.94 0.12
N MET A 142 14.01 12.37 -0.93
CA MET A 142 13.62 13.77 -1.16
C MET A 142 12.69 14.29 -0.07
N VAL A 143 11.72 13.50 0.38
CA VAL A 143 10.80 13.90 1.46
C VAL A 143 11.54 14.01 2.78
N VAL A 144 12.40 13.05 3.12
CA VAL A 144 13.22 13.09 4.34
C VAL A 144 14.17 14.30 4.32
N TYR A 145 14.84 14.56 3.19
CA TYR A 145 15.75 15.68 3.04
C TYR A 145 15.04 17.04 3.14
N GLN A 146 13.91 17.22 2.43
CA GLN A 146 13.17 18.49 2.51
C GLN A 146 12.58 18.72 3.90
N THR A 147 12.10 17.67 4.55
CA THR A 147 11.65 17.74 5.94
C THR A 147 12.81 18.16 6.85
N ALA A 148 14.00 17.61 6.62
CA ALA A 148 15.22 17.94 7.38
C ALA A 148 15.66 19.40 7.27
N VAL A 149 15.56 19.98 6.07
CA VAL A 149 16.06 21.33 5.81
C VAL A 149 15.01 22.40 6.12
N ILE A 150 13.74 22.13 5.79
CA ILE A 150 12.68 23.15 5.75
C ILE A 150 11.75 23.07 6.97
N GLY A 151 11.69 21.93 7.67
CA GLY A 151 10.76 21.72 8.79
C GLY A 151 9.28 21.78 8.38
N LYS A 152 8.98 21.60 7.09
CA LYS A 152 7.62 21.63 6.54
C LYS A 152 7.33 20.39 5.70
N LEU A 153 6.07 19.95 5.74
CA LEU A 153 5.54 18.87 4.90
C LEU A 153 5.33 19.35 3.45
N VAL A 154 6.41 19.61 2.71
CA VAL A 154 6.33 19.97 1.27
C VAL A 154 5.59 18.89 0.45
N PHE A 155 5.61 17.65 0.93
CA PHE A 155 4.93 16.52 0.30
C PHE A 155 3.40 16.67 0.21
N GLN A 156 2.76 17.46 1.07
CA GLN A 156 1.29 17.64 1.04
C GLN A 156 0.80 18.23 -0.28
N GLU A 157 1.58 19.08 -0.92
CA GLU A 157 1.22 19.74 -2.18
C GLU A 157 1.24 18.80 -3.40
N VAL A 158 1.81 17.61 -3.26
CA VAL A 158 1.92 16.60 -4.32
C VAL A 158 1.32 15.25 -3.92
N ASP A 159 0.72 15.14 -2.74
CA ASP A 159 0.16 13.89 -2.24
C ASP A 159 -1.25 13.64 -2.79
N PRO A 160 -1.45 12.65 -3.68
CA PRO A 160 -2.77 12.31 -4.19
C PRO A 160 -3.69 11.75 -3.10
N TYR A 161 -3.16 11.24 -1.98
CA TYR A 161 -4.00 10.87 -0.83
C TYR A 161 -4.65 12.12 -0.23
N TYR A 162 -3.87 13.18 -0.01
CA TYR A 162 -4.37 14.45 0.52
C TYR A 162 -5.42 15.05 -0.41
N ALA A 163 -5.14 15.11 -1.72
CA ALA A 163 -6.10 15.58 -2.72
C ALA A 163 -7.38 14.73 -2.76
N LEU A 164 -7.28 13.40 -2.66
CA LEU A 164 -8.44 12.50 -2.75
C LEU A 164 -9.42 12.68 -1.59
N PHE A 165 -8.95 13.00 -0.38
CA PHE A 165 -9.80 13.14 0.81
C PHE A 165 -10.09 14.58 1.21
N ASN A 166 -9.38 15.56 0.64
CA ASN A 166 -9.65 16.98 0.85
C ASN A 166 -10.16 17.67 -0.42
N PHE A 167 -10.58 16.93 -1.45
CA PHE A 167 -11.05 17.54 -2.71
C PHE A 167 -12.23 18.50 -2.54
N MET A 168 -12.99 18.38 -1.45
CA MET A 168 -14.11 19.27 -1.10
C MET A 168 -13.65 20.53 -0.36
N THR A 169 -12.43 20.55 0.18
CA THR A 169 -11.88 21.73 0.84
C THR A 169 -11.16 22.59 -0.21
N GLY A 170 -11.35 23.91 -0.15
CA GLY A 170 -10.67 24.85 -1.05
C GLY A 170 -9.16 25.00 -0.78
N GLU A 171 -8.59 24.16 0.08
CA GLU A 171 -7.22 24.25 0.61
C GLU A 171 -6.22 23.41 -0.21
N VAL A 172 -6.69 22.62 -1.18
CA VAL A 172 -5.84 21.68 -1.93
C VAL A 172 -5.15 22.39 -3.11
N ALA A 173 -3.83 22.26 -3.16
CA ALA A 173 -3.02 22.80 -4.26
C ALA A 173 -3.39 22.16 -5.62
N LEU A 174 -3.35 22.98 -6.69
CA LEU A 174 -3.62 22.52 -8.06
C LEU A 174 -2.70 21.37 -8.49
N SER A 175 -1.45 21.37 -8.02
CA SER A 175 -0.47 20.30 -8.23
C SER A 175 -0.95 18.95 -7.68
N ALA A 176 -1.55 18.91 -6.49
CA ALA A 176 -2.04 17.68 -5.88
C ALA A 176 -3.21 17.09 -6.67
N PHE A 177 -4.10 17.93 -7.21
CA PHE A 177 -5.16 17.51 -8.12
C PHE A 177 -4.63 16.98 -9.46
N ALA A 178 -3.63 17.66 -10.03
CA ALA A 178 -2.99 17.21 -11.26
C ALA A 178 -2.33 15.82 -11.07
N VAL A 179 -1.64 15.62 -9.94
CA VAL A 179 -1.05 14.32 -9.58
C VAL A 179 -2.14 13.26 -9.38
N LEU A 180 -3.21 13.56 -8.63
CA LEU A 180 -4.32 12.65 -8.42
C LEU A 180 -4.96 12.25 -9.75
N PHE A 181 -5.26 13.21 -10.62
CA PHE A 181 -5.81 12.95 -11.95
C PHE A 181 -4.87 12.06 -12.78
N GLY A 182 -3.57 12.37 -12.82
CA GLY A 182 -2.57 11.56 -13.50
C GLY A 182 -2.49 10.13 -12.95
N VAL A 183 -2.53 9.96 -11.63
CA VAL A 183 -2.56 8.65 -10.96
C VAL A 183 -3.84 7.88 -11.31
N THR A 184 -5.00 8.53 -11.35
CA THR A 184 -6.27 7.92 -11.72
C THR A 184 -6.25 7.44 -13.17
N VAL A 185 -5.81 8.29 -14.11
CA VAL A 185 -5.69 7.92 -15.53
C VAL A 185 -4.69 6.77 -15.70
N LEU A 186 -3.52 6.85 -15.07
CA LEU A 186 -2.51 5.80 -15.15
C LEU A 186 -3.00 4.49 -14.51
N SER A 187 -3.84 4.57 -13.48
CA SER A 187 -4.46 3.39 -12.84
C SER A 187 -5.37 2.60 -13.79
N LEU A 188 -5.87 3.21 -14.87
CA LEU A 188 -6.63 2.51 -15.91
C LEU A 188 -5.75 1.58 -16.76
N PHE A 189 -4.43 1.77 -16.75
CA PHE A 189 -3.49 1.00 -17.57
C PHE A 189 -2.50 0.18 -16.72
N VAL A 190 -2.20 0.62 -15.50
CA VAL A 190 -1.24 -0.01 -14.59
C VAL A 190 -1.91 -0.21 -13.23
N GLU A 191 -1.72 -1.37 -12.60
CA GLU A 191 -2.28 -1.61 -11.26
C GLU A 191 -1.48 -0.84 -10.20
N ARG A 192 -2.14 0.07 -9.47
CA ARG A 192 -1.56 0.84 -8.35
C ARG A 192 -0.26 1.61 -8.68
N PRO A 193 -0.24 2.47 -9.71
CA PRO A 193 0.98 3.14 -10.17
C PRO A 193 1.63 4.03 -9.10
N TRP A 194 0.85 4.73 -8.28
CA TRP A 194 1.41 5.56 -7.20
C TRP A 194 2.13 4.70 -6.16
N CYS A 195 1.49 3.62 -5.71
CA CYS A 195 2.08 2.70 -4.74
C CYS A 195 3.35 2.02 -5.28
N LYS A 196 3.39 1.78 -6.60
CA LYS A 196 4.49 1.10 -7.28
C LYS A 196 5.72 1.99 -7.49
N TYR A 197 5.50 3.26 -7.85
CA TYR A 197 6.58 4.14 -8.32
C TYR A 197 6.88 5.36 -7.45
N PHE A 198 5.92 5.88 -6.68
CA PHE A 198 6.09 7.19 -6.04
C PHE A 198 5.85 7.20 -4.53
N CYS A 199 5.10 6.24 -3.99
CA CYS A 199 4.67 6.26 -2.59
C CYS A 199 5.86 6.10 -1.61
N PRO A 200 6.24 7.14 -0.84
CA PRO A 200 7.37 7.08 0.09
C PRO A 200 7.07 6.16 1.28
N TYR A 201 5.82 6.10 1.73
CA TYR A 201 5.40 5.18 2.79
C TYR A 201 5.53 3.71 2.38
N GLY A 202 5.15 3.39 1.14
CA GLY A 202 5.33 2.06 0.57
C GLY A 202 6.80 1.70 0.39
N ALA A 203 7.67 2.69 0.11
CA ALA A 203 9.11 2.51 0.07
C ALA A 203 9.67 2.12 1.44
N LEU A 204 9.30 2.88 2.49
CA LEU A 204 9.72 2.64 3.88
C LEU A 204 9.28 1.25 4.36
N LEU A 205 7.98 0.93 4.30
CA LEU A 205 7.49 -0.38 4.73
C LEU A 205 8.07 -1.51 3.86
N GLY A 206 8.35 -1.22 2.60
CA GLY A 206 8.95 -2.17 1.66
C GLY A 206 10.34 -2.66 2.08
N LEU A 207 11.10 -1.86 2.85
CA LEU A 207 12.41 -2.29 3.39
C LEU A 207 12.25 -3.49 4.35
N PHE A 208 11.16 -3.52 5.13
CA PHE A 208 10.89 -4.61 6.06
C PHE A 208 10.57 -5.92 5.36
N ASN A 209 10.19 -5.92 4.07
CA ASN A 209 10.00 -7.18 3.33
C ASN A 209 11.29 -8.01 3.21
N LEU A 210 12.45 -7.35 3.23
CA LEU A 210 13.75 -8.01 3.17
C LEU A 210 14.03 -8.85 4.43
N ILE A 211 13.60 -8.35 5.58
CA ILE A 211 13.90 -8.93 6.90
C ILE A 211 12.71 -9.57 7.60
N ARG A 212 11.49 -9.45 7.06
CA ARG A 212 10.27 -9.90 7.75
C ARG A 212 10.30 -11.35 8.22
N ILE A 213 9.63 -11.63 9.33
CA ILE A 213 9.64 -12.96 9.95
C ILE A 213 8.79 -13.95 9.17
N PHE A 214 7.61 -13.53 8.70
CA PHE A 214 6.64 -14.37 8.01
C PHE A 214 6.47 -13.95 6.54
N PRO A 215 7.44 -14.24 5.65
CA PRO A 215 7.26 -13.98 4.23
C PRO A 215 6.27 -14.94 3.59
N VAL A 216 5.73 -14.53 2.44
CA VAL A 216 5.06 -15.46 1.53
C VAL A 216 6.12 -16.40 0.97
N ARG A 217 5.94 -17.70 1.14
CA ARG A 217 6.85 -18.75 0.66
C ARG A 217 6.15 -19.63 -0.35
N ARG A 218 6.91 -20.08 -1.35
CA ARG A 218 6.50 -21.09 -2.33
C ARG A 218 7.30 -22.36 -2.06
N LYS A 219 6.62 -23.50 -1.93
CA LYS A 219 7.25 -24.82 -1.92
C LYS A 219 7.55 -25.24 -3.36
N ALA A 220 8.79 -25.61 -3.63
CA ALA A 220 9.21 -26.03 -4.97
C ALA A 220 8.58 -27.37 -5.37
N SER A 221 8.58 -28.33 -4.44
CA SER A 221 8.09 -29.69 -4.62
C SER A 221 6.63 -29.80 -5.07
N THR A 222 5.76 -28.91 -4.59
CA THR A 222 4.32 -28.94 -4.92
C THR A 222 3.94 -27.98 -6.06
N CYS A 223 4.88 -27.17 -6.55
CA CYS A 223 4.57 -26.15 -7.53
C CYS A 223 4.51 -26.70 -8.96
N ILE A 224 3.34 -26.59 -9.59
CA ILE A 224 3.12 -26.98 -11.00
C ILE A 224 3.48 -25.89 -12.03
N HIS A 225 4.25 -24.86 -11.65
CA HIS A 225 4.71 -23.78 -12.53
C HIS A 225 3.63 -23.06 -13.39
N CYS A 226 2.37 -23.04 -12.95
CA CYS A 226 1.25 -22.47 -13.71
C CYS A 226 1.20 -20.92 -13.81
N LYS A 227 2.11 -20.21 -13.10
CA LYS A 227 2.20 -18.73 -13.04
C LYS A 227 0.92 -17.97 -12.64
N LYS A 228 -0.08 -18.64 -12.06
CA LYS A 228 -1.32 -17.99 -11.57
C LYS A 228 -1.06 -17.02 -10.42
N CYS A 229 -0.10 -17.34 -9.54
CA CYS A 229 0.32 -16.46 -8.45
C CYS A 229 0.92 -15.14 -8.96
N ASP A 230 1.75 -15.18 -10.02
CA ASP A 230 2.35 -13.99 -10.64
C ASP A 230 1.28 -13.07 -11.23
N LYS A 231 0.34 -13.65 -12.00
CA LYS A 231 -0.79 -12.92 -12.59
C LYS A 231 -1.75 -12.33 -11.55
N ALA A 232 -1.84 -12.96 -10.38
CA ALA A 232 -2.67 -12.47 -9.28
C ALA A 232 -2.02 -11.35 -8.46
N CYS A 233 -0.69 -11.19 -8.55
CA CYS A 233 0.04 -10.19 -7.81
C CYS A 233 -0.21 -8.78 -8.40
N PRO A 234 -0.84 -7.86 -7.64
CA PRO A 234 -1.10 -6.49 -8.13
C PRO A 234 0.19 -5.72 -8.39
N MET A 235 1.28 -6.10 -7.73
CA MET A 235 2.60 -5.49 -7.85
C MET A 235 3.47 -6.19 -8.89
N GLN A 236 2.93 -7.16 -9.65
CA GLN A 236 3.63 -7.90 -10.70
C GLN A 236 4.99 -8.45 -10.21
N ILE A 237 4.96 -9.18 -9.10
CA ILE A 237 6.12 -9.88 -8.53
C ILE A 237 6.07 -11.33 -9.00
N GLU A 238 7.22 -11.89 -9.38
CA GLU A 238 7.35 -13.29 -9.76
C GLU A 238 7.40 -14.19 -8.52
N VAL A 239 6.23 -14.63 -8.07
CA VAL A 239 6.06 -15.54 -6.93
C VAL A 239 6.37 -16.99 -7.33
N SER A 240 6.15 -17.37 -8.60
CA SER A 240 6.34 -18.73 -9.11
C SER A 240 7.79 -19.20 -9.11
N THR A 241 8.74 -18.27 -9.18
CA THR A 241 10.19 -18.52 -9.15
C THR A 241 10.81 -18.19 -7.81
N SER A 242 10.13 -17.40 -6.97
CA SER A 242 10.59 -17.05 -5.64
C SER A 242 10.47 -18.24 -4.67
N GLY A 243 11.51 -18.49 -3.86
CA GLY A 243 11.39 -19.38 -2.69
C GLY A 243 10.69 -18.67 -1.53
N ALA A 244 11.30 -17.60 -1.02
CA ALA A 244 10.66 -16.63 -0.14
C ALA A 244 10.51 -15.30 -0.87
N VAL A 245 9.31 -14.73 -0.89
CA VAL A 245 9.06 -13.43 -1.49
C VAL A 245 9.65 -12.34 -0.58
N ARG A 246 10.87 -11.91 -0.91
CA ARG A 246 11.59 -10.80 -0.26
C ARG A 246 11.56 -9.50 -1.07
N ASP A 247 10.71 -9.45 -2.10
CA ASP A 247 10.58 -8.28 -2.96
C ASP A 247 10.06 -7.07 -2.17
N HIS A 248 10.78 -5.97 -2.27
CA HIS A 248 10.47 -4.72 -1.61
C HIS A 248 9.09 -4.14 -1.99
N GLN A 249 8.54 -4.49 -3.16
CA GLN A 249 7.21 -4.08 -3.62
C GLN A 249 6.08 -4.92 -3.02
N CYS A 250 6.37 -6.01 -2.29
CA CYS A 250 5.31 -6.86 -1.73
C CYS A 250 4.45 -6.06 -0.74
N ILE A 251 3.14 -5.96 -1.01
CA ILE A 251 2.17 -5.28 -0.13
C ILE A 251 1.42 -6.25 0.79
N SER A 252 1.90 -7.49 0.93
CA SER A 252 1.30 -8.55 1.75
C SER A 252 -0.22 -8.73 1.57
N CYS A 253 -0.74 -8.55 0.35
CA CYS A 253 -2.17 -8.69 0.05
C CYS A 253 -2.66 -10.15 -0.02
N TYR A 254 -1.72 -11.11 0.01
CA TYR A 254 -1.96 -12.56 -0.01
C TYR A 254 -2.86 -13.09 -1.13
N ARG A 255 -3.04 -12.36 -2.23
CA ARG A 255 -3.78 -12.85 -3.40
C ARG A 255 -3.11 -14.08 -4.04
N CYS A 256 -1.79 -14.19 -3.94
CA CYS A 256 -1.00 -15.27 -4.53
C CYS A 256 -1.06 -16.61 -3.76
N VAL A 257 -1.52 -16.62 -2.51
CA VAL A 257 -1.48 -17.82 -1.65
C VAL A 257 -2.43 -18.92 -2.13
N SER A 258 -2.17 -20.15 -1.68
CA SER A 258 -3.03 -21.32 -1.88
C SER A 258 -4.44 -21.08 -1.33
N GLY A 259 -5.44 -21.52 -2.08
CA GLY A 259 -6.86 -21.25 -1.81
C GLY A 259 -7.37 -19.90 -2.33
N ASN A 260 -6.49 -18.98 -2.75
CA ASN A 260 -6.87 -17.74 -3.44
C ASN A 260 -6.58 -17.81 -4.95
N ALA A 261 -5.31 -17.75 -5.34
CA ALA A 261 -4.90 -17.82 -6.76
C ALA A 261 -4.10 -19.08 -7.09
N CYS A 262 -3.29 -19.58 -6.14
CA CYS A 262 -2.57 -20.83 -6.35
C CYS A 262 -3.58 -22.00 -6.27
N PRO A 263 -3.70 -22.84 -7.32
CA PRO A 263 -4.69 -23.90 -7.37
C PRO A 263 -4.29 -25.15 -6.60
N VAL A 264 -3.02 -25.27 -6.20
CA VAL A 264 -2.49 -26.39 -5.42
C VAL A 264 -2.43 -25.96 -3.96
N ASP A 265 -3.00 -26.78 -3.09
CA ASP A 265 -3.01 -26.53 -1.64
C ASP A 265 -1.59 -26.54 -1.07
N ASP A 266 -1.39 -25.78 0.01
CA ASP A 266 -0.13 -25.68 0.78
C ASP A 266 1.15 -25.42 -0.04
N THR A 267 1.00 -24.87 -1.25
CA THR A 267 2.10 -24.58 -2.17
C THR A 267 2.62 -23.16 -1.98
N VAL A 268 1.72 -22.18 -1.81
CA VAL A 268 2.10 -20.80 -1.53
C VAL A 268 1.46 -20.39 -0.21
N THR A 269 2.27 -20.30 0.84
CA THR A 269 1.82 -20.09 2.23
C THR A 269 2.56 -18.93 2.89
N ILE A 270 2.14 -18.54 4.09
CA ILE A 270 2.84 -17.54 4.91
C ILE A 270 3.50 -18.33 6.04
N SER A 271 4.83 -18.38 6.07
CA SER A 271 5.56 -19.19 7.05
C SER A 271 6.92 -18.60 7.37
N SER A 272 7.27 -18.60 8.66
CA SER A 272 8.61 -18.24 9.15
C SER A 272 9.61 -19.36 8.89
N VAL A 273 9.16 -20.61 9.04
CA VAL A 273 9.97 -21.81 8.86
C VAL A 273 10.23 -22.00 7.37
N LYS A 274 11.51 -22.14 7.02
CA LYS A 274 11.89 -22.75 5.74
C LYS A 274 11.52 -24.22 5.89
N GLU A 275 10.28 -24.59 5.57
CA GLU A 275 9.88 -26.00 5.55
C GLU A 275 10.89 -26.71 4.66
N ALA A 276 11.68 -27.57 5.28
CA ALA A 276 12.62 -28.43 4.58
C ALA A 276 11.82 -29.21 3.55
N GLU A 277 12.40 -29.38 2.37
CA GLU A 277 11.96 -30.37 1.41
C GLU A 277 12.08 -31.72 2.14
N THR A 278 11.01 -32.15 2.81
CA THR A 278 10.93 -33.50 3.37
C THR A 278 10.90 -34.43 2.17
N HIS A 279 12.09 -34.90 1.82
CA HIS A 279 12.31 -36.14 1.09
C HIS A 279 11.40 -37.20 1.70
N GLU A 280 10.48 -37.72 0.89
CA GLU A 280 9.98 -39.08 1.06
C GLU A 280 11.22 -39.99 1.04
N ALA A 281 11.48 -40.61 2.20
CA ALA A 281 12.28 -41.83 2.30
C ALA A 281 11.32 -43.02 2.21
#